data_AF-A0A355D501-F1
#
_entry.id   AF-A0A355D501-F1
#
_cell.length_a   1.000
_cell.length_b   1.000
_cell.length_c   1.000
_cell.angle_alpha   90.00
_cell.angle_beta   90.00
_cell.angle_gamma   90.00
#
_symmetry.space_group_name_H-M   'P 1'
#
loop_
_entity.id
_entity.type
_entity.pdbx_description
1 polymer ?
#
loop_
_entity_poly.entity_id
_entity_poly.type
_entity_poly.pdbx_seq_one_letter_code
_entity_poly.pdbx_strand_id
1 'polypeptide(L)'
;MQILKFRLWGRTAFFKKPEVNTYLYFTYGNIHKVALLGLLGAVVGYSGYNQFDFKKRNHKEIKNEYPEFYERLACLKVAIEPICEGAVINKKVQVFNNSVGYASKEM
;
A
#
# COMPACT_ATOMS: atom_id res chain seq x y z
N MET A 1 8.63 -22.26 -17.58
CA MET A 1 8.51 -21.36 -16.41
C MET A 1 7.04 -21.24 -16.05
N GLN A 2 6.65 -21.47 -14.79
CA GLN A 2 5.27 -21.28 -14.34
C GLN A 2 5.09 -19.83 -13.86
N ILE A 3 4.00 -19.18 -14.29
CA ILE A 3 3.70 -17.78 -13.98
C ILE A 3 2.26 -17.72 -13.48
N LEU A 4 2.04 -17.00 -12.37
CA LEU A 4 0.71 -16.61 -11.94
C LEU A 4 0.37 -15.25 -12.56
N LYS A 5 -0.55 -15.23 -13.53
CA LYS A 5 -1.10 -13.98 -14.12
C LYS A 5 -2.50 -13.74 -13.57
N PHE A 6 -2.74 -12.55 -13.03
CA PHE A 6 -4.06 -12.12 -12.58
C PHE A 6 -4.26 -10.63 -12.85
N ARG A 7 -5.53 -10.21 -12.81
CA ARG A 7 -5.92 -8.80 -12.93
C ARG A 7 -6.24 -8.26 -11.55
N LEU A 8 -5.62 -7.14 -11.18
CA LEU A 8 -5.95 -6.38 -9.97
C LEU A 8 -6.77 -5.15 -10.39
N TRP A 9 -8.00 -5.00 -9.86
CA TRP A 9 -8.83 -3.80 -10.11
C TRP A 9 -9.49 -3.31 -8.81
N GLY A 10 -9.44 -1.99 -8.56
CA GLY A 10 -10.24 -1.24 -7.56
C GLY A 10 -10.94 0.02 -8.14
N ARG A 11 -12.09 0.47 -7.59
CA ARG A 11 -12.90 1.60 -8.11
C ARG A 11 -12.11 2.86 -7.82
N THR A 12 -11.44 2.79 -6.68
CA THR A 12 -10.43 3.68 -6.17
C THR A 12 -9.28 2.82 -5.67
N ALA A 13 -8.08 3.39 -5.68
CA ALA A 13 -6.89 2.85 -5.04
C ALA A 13 -6.03 4.02 -4.58
N PHE A 14 -5.25 3.83 -3.52
CA PHE A 14 -4.38 4.87 -2.99
C PHE A 14 -3.04 4.28 -2.54
N PHE A 15 -1.98 4.61 -3.26
CA PHE A 15 -0.60 4.20 -2.99
C PHE A 15 0.21 5.44 -2.65
N LYS A 16 0.23 5.81 -1.35
CA LYS A 16 0.80 7.05 -0.85
C LYS A 16 2.24 7.27 -1.34
N LYS A 17 2.52 8.45 -1.90
CA LYS A 17 3.88 8.96 -2.11
C LYS A 17 4.40 9.59 -0.82
N PRO A 18 5.49 9.09 -0.23
CA PRO A 18 5.98 9.59 1.05
C PRO A 18 6.59 10.99 0.96
N GLU A 19 7.09 11.39 -0.20
CA GLU A 19 7.84 12.64 -0.42
C GLU A 19 6.99 13.92 -0.36
N VAL A 20 5.66 13.81 -0.47
CA VAL A 20 4.76 14.96 -0.57
C VAL A 20 3.64 14.83 0.46
N ASN A 21 3.68 15.68 1.49
CA ASN A 21 2.68 15.66 2.58
C ASN A 21 2.21 17.07 3.03
N THR A 22 2.65 18.16 2.40
CA THR A 22 2.43 19.50 2.95
C THR A 22 1.01 20.05 2.71
N TYR A 23 0.39 19.76 1.56
CA TYR A 23 -0.94 20.30 1.20
C TYR A 23 -1.90 19.29 0.57
N LEU A 24 -1.37 18.26 -0.10
CA LEU A 24 -2.15 17.24 -0.78
C LEU A 24 -1.43 15.89 -0.67
N TYR A 25 -2.19 14.83 -0.43
CA TYR A 25 -1.66 13.47 -0.48
C TYR A 25 -1.66 12.95 -1.92
N PHE A 26 -0.47 12.63 -2.42
CA PHE A 26 -0.32 12.09 -3.76
C PHE A 26 -0.25 10.56 -3.74
N THR A 27 -0.75 9.95 -4.82
CA THR A 27 -0.61 8.52 -5.09
C THR A 27 0.32 8.26 -6.27
N TYR A 28 1.02 7.13 -6.24
CA TYR A 28 1.69 6.59 -7.42
C TYR A 28 0.69 6.28 -8.53
N GLY A 29 1.18 6.34 -9.78
CA GLY A 29 0.38 6.02 -10.97
C GLY A 29 0.22 4.52 -11.20
N ASN A 30 0.95 3.67 -10.49
CA ASN A 30 0.82 2.23 -10.49
C ASN A 30 1.10 1.70 -9.07
N ILE A 31 0.63 0.49 -8.77
CA ILE A 31 1.04 -0.23 -7.56
C ILE A 31 2.55 -0.47 -7.61
N HIS A 32 3.24 -0.33 -6.47
CA HIS A 32 4.66 -0.65 -6.36
C HIS A 32 4.83 -2.06 -5.78
N LYS A 33 6.01 -2.67 -5.98
CA LYS A 33 6.28 -4.07 -5.60
C LYS A 33 5.91 -4.37 -4.15
N VAL A 34 6.30 -3.52 -3.20
CA VAL A 34 6.05 -3.75 -1.76
C VAL A 34 4.56 -3.83 -1.44
N ALA A 35 3.74 -2.92 -1.97
CA ALA A 35 2.29 -2.98 -1.79
C ALA A 35 1.67 -4.26 -2.38
N LEU A 36 2.17 -4.72 -3.53
CA LEU A 36 1.71 -5.99 -4.12
C LEU A 36 2.09 -7.18 -3.24
N LEU A 37 3.31 -7.24 -2.73
CA LEU A 37 3.75 -8.30 -1.81
C LEU A 37 2.93 -8.27 -0.51
N GLY A 38 2.60 -7.10 0.01
CA GLY A 38 1.73 -6.95 1.17
C GLY A 38 0.32 -7.50 0.91
N LEU A 39 -0.24 -7.23 -0.26
CA LEU A 39 -1.53 -7.78 -0.69
C LEU A 39 -1.47 -9.31 -0.77
N LEU A 40 -0.45 -9.88 -1.42
CA LEU A 40 -0.27 -11.32 -1.50
C LEU A 40 -0.04 -11.95 -0.11
N GLY A 41 0.73 -11.28 0.75
CA GLY A 41 0.95 -11.70 2.13
C GLY A 41 -0.35 -11.75 2.93
N ALA A 42 -1.21 -10.74 2.78
CA ALA A 42 -2.52 -10.71 3.43
C ALA A 42 -3.43 -11.87 2.95
N VAL A 43 -3.38 -12.21 1.66
CA VAL A 43 -4.13 -13.36 1.10
C VAL A 43 -3.66 -14.69 1.70
N VAL A 44 -2.35 -14.86 1.91
CA VAL A 44 -1.77 -16.08 2.49
C VAL A 44 -1.87 -16.10 4.02
N GLY A 45 -2.07 -14.95 4.66
CA GLY A 45 -2.16 -14.81 6.12
C GLY A 45 -0.85 -14.44 6.82
N TYR A 46 0.14 -13.90 6.10
CA TYR A 46 1.39 -13.41 6.71
C TYR A 46 1.18 -12.09 7.46
N SER A 47 1.91 -11.92 8.56
CA SER A 47 1.84 -10.71 9.37
C SER A 47 2.44 -9.48 8.64
N GLY A 48 1.78 -8.33 8.84
CA GLY A 48 2.11 -7.04 8.23
C GLY A 48 2.82 -6.08 9.17
N TYR A 49 2.94 -4.82 8.74
CA TYR A 49 3.60 -3.76 9.51
C TYR A 49 2.97 -3.53 10.89
N ASN A 50 1.65 -3.59 11.02
CA ASN A 50 0.98 -3.37 12.31
C ASN A 50 1.40 -4.40 13.35
N GLN A 51 1.41 -5.69 12.99
CA GLN A 51 1.84 -6.76 13.89
C GLN A 51 3.35 -6.68 14.16
N PHE A 52 4.14 -6.32 13.15
CA PHE A 52 5.57 -6.13 13.29
C PHE A 52 5.91 -5.00 14.28
N ASP A 53 5.26 -3.84 14.14
CA ASP A 53 5.45 -2.69 15.04
C ASP A 53 4.95 -2.99 16.45
N PHE A 54 3.81 -3.68 16.59
CA PHE A 54 3.31 -4.10 17.89
C PHE A 54 4.30 -5.04 18.60
N LYS A 55 4.86 -6.03 17.89
CA LYS A 55 5.88 -6.90 18.46
C LYS A 55 7.14 -6.11 18.81
N LYS A 56 7.59 -5.15 17.97
CA LYS A 56 8.78 -4.31 18.23
C LYS A 56 8.67 -3.51 19.53
N ARG A 57 7.48 -2.98 19.81
CA ARG A 57 7.22 -2.18 21.01
C ARG A 57 7.10 -3.02 22.28
N ASN A 58 6.55 -4.23 22.17
CA ASN A 58 6.22 -5.06 23.33
C ASN A 58 7.25 -6.16 23.64
N HIS A 59 8.05 -6.60 22.67
CA HIS A 59 9.03 -7.68 22.82
C HIS A 59 10.41 -7.19 22.35
N LYS A 60 11.39 -7.18 23.26
CA LYS A 60 12.78 -6.76 23.00
C LYS A 60 13.55 -7.66 22.02
N GLU A 61 12.99 -8.81 21.65
CA GLU A 61 13.64 -9.77 20.74
C GLU A 61 12.89 -9.88 19.42
N ILE A 62 13.13 -8.93 18.53
CA ILE A 62 12.85 -9.14 17.11
C ILE A 62 14.18 -9.31 16.41
N LYS A 63 14.43 -10.54 15.95
CA LYS A 63 15.59 -10.86 15.10
C LYS A 63 15.41 -10.39 13.65
N ASN A 64 14.17 -10.10 13.26
CA ASN A 64 13.77 -9.91 11.88
C ASN A 64 13.73 -8.41 11.54
N GLU A 65 14.43 -8.02 10.48
CA GLU A 65 14.56 -6.60 10.09
C GLU A 65 13.29 -6.07 9.40
N TYR A 66 12.48 -6.97 8.83
CA TYR A 66 11.29 -6.65 8.04
C TYR A 66 10.04 -7.41 8.54
N PRO A 67 8.82 -6.95 8.18
CA PRO A 67 7.62 -7.72 8.42
C PRO A 67 7.62 -9.06 7.69
N GLU A 68 6.88 -10.03 8.22
CA GLU A 68 6.88 -11.42 7.74
C GLU A 68 6.53 -11.55 6.26
N PHE A 69 5.52 -10.82 5.77
CA PHE A 69 5.14 -10.89 4.35
C PHE A 69 6.33 -10.54 3.44
N TYR A 70 7.15 -9.58 3.85
CA TYR A 70 8.25 -9.09 3.05
C TYR A 70 9.38 -10.12 3.05
N GLU A 71 9.75 -10.66 4.21
CA GLU A 71 10.79 -11.69 4.31
C GLU A 71 10.43 -12.95 3.51
N ARG A 72 9.15 -13.35 3.53
CA ARG A 72 8.68 -14.54 2.81
C ARG A 72 8.57 -14.33 1.31
N LEU A 73 8.25 -13.12 0.84
CA LEU A 73 7.85 -12.86 -0.55
C LEU A 73 8.81 -11.94 -1.33
N ALA A 74 9.83 -11.34 -0.71
CA ALA A 74 10.73 -10.37 -1.35
C ALA A 74 11.48 -10.95 -2.57
N CYS A 75 11.79 -12.25 -2.54
CA CYS A 75 12.46 -12.98 -3.61
C CYS A 75 11.60 -13.15 -4.88
N LEU A 76 10.29 -12.93 -4.80
CA LEU A 76 9.41 -13.04 -5.95
C LEU A 76 9.75 -12.00 -7.02
N LYS A 77 9.91 -12.49 -8.26
CA LYS A 77 9.99 -11.65 -9.45
C LYS A 77 8.57 -11.25 -9.85
N VAL A 78 8.37 -9.95 -10.03
CA VAL A 78 7.06 -9.36 -10.30
C VAL A 78 7.17 -8.52 -11.56
N ALA A 79 6.18 -8.64 -12.44
CA ALA A 79 5.94 -7.72 -13.54
C ALA A 79 4.57 -7.06 -13.33
N ILE A 80 4.47 -5.76 -13.59
CA ILE A 80 3.23 -4.99 -13.46
C ILE A 80 2.93 -4.38 -14.82
N GLU A 81 1.78 -4.76 -15.36
CA GLU A 81 1.26 -4.30 -16.64
C GLU A 81 0.07 -3.36 -16.37
N PRO A 82 0.20 -2.04 -16.60
CA PRO A 82 -0.95 -1.13 -16.55
C PRO A 82 -1.90 -1.43 -17.70
N ILE A 83 -3.19 -1.62 -17.39
CA ILE A 83 -4.22 -1.95 -18.39
C ILE A 83 -4.85 -0.68 -19.00
N CYS A 84 -4.58 0.50 -18.43
CA CYS A 84 -5.09 1.76 -18.97
C CYS A 84 -4.33 2.21 -20.22
N GLU A 85 -5.06 2.83 -21.14
CA GLU A 85 -4.49 3.44 -22.35
C GLU A 85 -3.41 4.47 -21.97
N GLY A 86 -2.25 4.38 -22.61
CA GLY A 86 -1.10 5.24 -22.30
C GLY A 86 -0.48 5.05 -20.92
N ALA A 87 -0.86 4.03 -20.15
CA ALA A 87 -0.41 3.81 -18.77
C ALA A 87 -0.68 5.01 -17.81
N VAL A 88 -1.68 5.84 -18.13
CA VAL A 88 -2.08 6.99 -17.33
C VAL A 88 -3.30 6.63 -16.49
N ILE A 89 -3.15 6.59 -15.17
CA ILE A 89 -4.28 6.45 -14.25
C ILE A 89 -4.78 7.84 -13.85
N ASN A 90 -6.06 8.11 -14.10
CA ASN A 90 -6.73 9.33 -13.68
C ASN A 90 -6.73 9.45 -12.14
N LYS A 91 -6.33 10.62 -11.64
CA LYS A 91 -6.28 10.92 -10.21
C LYS A 91 -7.30 11.98 -9.89
N LYS A 92 -8.04 11.79 -8.80
CA LYS A 92 -8.99 12.76 -8.28
C LYS A 92 -8.51 13.26 -6.92
N VAL A 93 -8.58 14.57 -6.71
CA VAL A 93 -8.43 15.15 -5.37
C VAL A 93 -9.75 14.92 -4.62
N GLN A 94 -9.68 14.18 -3.52
CA GLN A 94 -10.81 13.95 -2.63
C GLN A 94 -10.58 14.77 -1.36
N VAL A 95 -11.49 15.71 -1.09
CA VAL A 95 -11.53 16.47 0.16
C VAL A 95 -12.40 15.71 1.14
N PHE A 96 -11.90 15.54 2.36
CA PHE A 96 -12.64 14.97 3.48
C PHE A 96 -12.88 16.09 4.49
N ASN A 97 -14.12 16.28 4.90
CA ASN A 97 -14.46 17.13 6.02
C ASN A 97 -14.54 16.30 7.31
N ASN A 98 -14.25 16.92 8.44
CA ASN A 98 -14.49 16.26 9.72
C ASN A 98 -15.91 16.60 10.17
N SER A 99 -16.82 15.62 10.10
CA SER A 99 -18.24 15.82 10.38
C SER A 99 -18.55 16.24 11.83
N VAL A 100 -17.60 16.14 12.75
CA VAL A 100 -17.80 16.58 14.16
C VAL A 100 -17.74 18.11 14.36
N GLY A 101 -17.57 18.90 13.30
CA GLY A 101 -17.76 20.37 13.31
C GLY A 101 -16.65 21.18 13.98
N TYR A 102 -16.02 20.66 15.04
CA TYR A 102 -15.00 21.39 15.83
C TYR A 102 -13.72 21.75 15.05
N ALA A 103 -13.47 21.12 13.91
CA ALA A 103 -12.32 21.38 13.05
C ALA A 103 -12.71 21.54 11.56
N SER A 104 -14.01 21.68 11.26
CA SER A 104 -14.46 21.95 9.89
C SER A 104 -14.21 23.42 9.57
N LYS A 105 -13.62 23.68 8.40
CA LYS A 105 -13.51 25.02 7.81
C LYS A 105 -14.62 25.29 6.77
N GLU A 106 -15.57 24.37 6.65
CA GLU A 106 -16.77 24.57 5.86
C GLU A 106 -17.66 25.53 6.66
N MET A 107 -17.88 26.72 6.10
CA MET A 107 -18.72 27.79 6.65
C MET A 107 -20.18 27.55 6.28
#